data_AF-A0A645EGZ6-F1
#
_entry.id   AF-A0A645EGZ6-F1
#
_cell.length_a   1.000
_cell.length_b   1.000
_cell.length_c   1.000
_cell.angle_alpha   90.00
_cell.angle_beta   90.00
_cell.angle_gamma   90.00
#
_symmetry.space_group_name_H-M   'P 1'
#
loop_
_entity.id
_entity.type
_entity.pdbx_description
1 polymer ?
#
loop_
_entity_poly.entity_id
_entity_poly.type
_entity_poly.pdbx_seq_one_letter_code
_entity_poly.pdbx_strand_id
1 'polypeptide(L)'
;MSLSIFMFLLLVIASLTGLFTEAVKKQLSEYSKSYHSNMLAGMISICIGIFICVGYIIYSGLSITPTLIVSCIALIILGWLSAMVGYDKVVQTISQVKGGASNDDN
;
A
#
# COMPACT_ATOMS: atom_id res chain seq x y z
N MET A 1 -5.24 -18.82 8.65
CA MET A 1 -6.07 -17.58 8.64
C MET A 1 -7.24 -17.79 7.72
N SER A 2 -8.44 -17.29 8.06
CA SER A 2 -9.60 -17.37 7.17
C SER A 2 -9.51 -16.31 6.05
N LEU A 3 -10.20 -16.54 4.93
CA LEU A 3 -10.20 -15.61 3.79
C LEU A 3 -10.66 -14.20 4.18
N SER A 4 -11.69 -14.09 5.03
CA SER A 4 -12.21 -12.79 5.48
C SER A 4 -11.17 -11.99 6.25
N ILE A 5 -10.44 -12.65 7.16
CA ILE A 5 -9.38 -12.02 7.95
C ILE A 5 -8.20 -11.62 7.04
N PHE A 6 -7.86 -12.50 6.09
CA PHE A 6 -6.83 -12.21 5.10
C PHE A 6 -7.16 -10.96 4.28
N MET A 7 -8.37 -10.88 3.72
CA MET A 7 -8.81 -9.72 2.93
C MET A 7 -8.88 -8.44 3.77
N PHE A 8 -9.28 -8.54 5.04
CA PHE A 8 -9.28 -7.42 5.97
C PHE A 8 -7.87 -6.90 6.25
N LEU A 9 -6.92 -7.79 6.58
CA LEU A 9 -5.51 -7.43 6.79
C LEU A 9 -4.89 -6.85 5.51
N LEU A 10 -5.22 -7.43 4.35
CA LEU A 10 -4.77 -6.96 3.04
C LEU A 10 -5.22 -5.52 2.79
N LEU A 11 -6.49 -5.21 3.07
CA LEU A 11 -7.04 -3.86 2.94
C LEU A 11 -6.28 -2.88 3.84
N VAL A 12 -6.07 -3.23 5.11
CA VAL A 12 -5.33 -2.38 6.06
C VAL A 12 -3.91 -2.13 5.58
N ILE A 13 -3.18 -3.17 5.15
CA ILE A 13 -1.82 -3.05 4.63
C ILE A 13 -1.81 -2.16 3.38
N ALA A 14 -2.71 -2.38 2.43
CA ALA A 14 -2.77 -1.62 1.18
C ALA A 14 -3.09 -0.14 1.43
N SER A 15 -4.09 0.15 2.27
CA SER A 15 -4.45 1.53 2.63
C SER A 15 -3.30 2.24 3.34
N LEU A 16 -2.71 1.63 4.38
CA LEU A 16 -1.58 2.24 5.10
C LEU A 16 -0.38 2.44 4.18
N THR A 17 -0.02 1.43 3.38
CA THR A 17 1.10 1.53 2.42
C THR A 17 0.89 2.67 1.44
N GLY A 18 -0.32 2.84 0.89
CA GLY A 18 -0.66 3.96 0.01
C GLY A 18 -0.49 5.31 0.71
N LEU A 19 -1.09 5.49 1.88
CA LEU A 19 -1.03 6.73 2.67
C LEU A 19 0.41 7.08 3.06
N PHE A 20 1.17 6.13 3.60
CA PHE A 20 2.57 6.34 3.98
C PHE A 20 3.44 6.65 2.77
N THR A 21 3.20 6.01 1.63
CA THR A 21 3.92 6.33 0.38
C THR A 21 3.66 7.78 -0.03
N GLU A 22 2.42 8.25 0.06
CA GLU A 22 2.06 9.63 -0.25
C GLU A 22 2.68 10.63 0.73
N ALA A 23 2.61 10.34 2.04
CA ALA A 23 3.22 11.18 3.07
C ALA A 23 4.73 11.31 2.88
N VAL A 24 5.43 10.20 2.63
CA VAL A 24 6.88 10.21 2.37
C VAL A 24 7.18 10.95 1.06
N LYS A 25 6.41 10.75 -0.01
CA LYS A 25 6.60 11.50 -1.27
C LYS A 25 6.43 13.01 -1.07
N LYS A 26 5.43 13.44 -0.30
CA LYS A 26 5.18 14.86 -0.02
C LYS A 26 6.36 15.46 0.72
N GLN A 27 6.84 14.78 1.77
CA GLN A 27 8.04 15.14 2.51
C GLN A 27 9.29 15.19 1.61
N LEU A 28 9.43 14.25 0.68
CA LEU A 28 10.61 14.15 -0.19
C LEU A 28 10.59 15.16 -1.35
N SER A 29 9.40 15.55 -1.83
CA SER A 29 9.24 16.64 -2.80
C SER A 29 9.69 17.98 -2.24
N GLU A 30 9.58 18.14 -0.91
CA GLU A 30 10.07 19.30 -0.17
C GLU A 30 11.63 19.35 -0.15
N TYR A 31 12.28 18.21 -0.37
CA TYR A 31 13.75 18.06 -0.46
C TYR A 31 14.29 17.93 -1.90
N SER A 32 13.48 18.20 -2.93
CA SER A 32 13.87 18.25 -4.35
C SER A 32 14.60 17.02 -4.94
N LYS A 33 14.38 15.81 -4.43
CA LYS A 33 14.90 14.59 -5.08
C LYS A 33 13.81 13.85 -5.87
N SER A 34 14.12 13.57 -7.14
CA SER A 34 13.28 12.76 -8.02
C SER A 34 13.38 11.28 -7.62
N TYR A 35 12.28 10.70 -7.13
CA TYR A 35 12.22 9.29 -6.76
C TYR A 35 11.04 8.59 -7.44
N HIS A 36 11.27 7.33 -7.80
CA HIS A 36 10.26 6.48 -8.40
C HIS A 36 9.29 5.99 -7.31
N SER A 37 8.09 6.59 -7.28
CA SER A 37 7.01 6.35 -6.30
C SER A 37 6.71 4.87 -6.04
N ASN A 38 6.86 4.03 -7.05
CA ASN A 38 6.53 2.61 -6.99
C ASN A 38 7.52 1.80 -6.13
N MET A 39 8.83 2.12 -6.21
CA MET A 39 9.85 1.43 -5.41
C MET A 39 9.73 1.80 -3.93
N LEU A 40 9.33 3.04 -3.65
CA LEU A 40 9.06 3.52 -2.30
C LEU A 40 7.86 2.78 -1.68
N ALA A 41 6.78 2.59 -2.44
CA ALA A 41 5.63 1.80 -2.00
C ALA A 41 5.99 0.36 -1.66
N GLY A 42 6.90 -0.26 -2.44
CA GLY A 42 7.39 -1.61 -2.16
C GLY A 42 8.11 -1.71 -0.82
N MET A 43 9.02 -0.78 -0.53
CA MET A 43 9.76 -0.75 0.73
C MET A 43 8.84 -0.53 1.93
N ILE A 44 7.88 0.39 1.80
CA ILE A 44 6.89 0.69 2.85
C ILE A 44 5.97 -0.52 3.09
N SER A 45 5.54 -1.20 2.02
CA SER A 45 4.70 -2.40 2.12
C SER A 45 5.38 -3.52 2.89
N ILE A 46 6.69 -3.72 2.68
CA ILE A 46 7.47 -4.73 3.41
C ILE A 46 7.49 -4.39 4.91
N CYS A 47 7.80 -3.15 5.27
CA CYS A 47 7.83 -2.71 6.67
C CYS A 47 6.47 -2.87 7.36
N ILE A 48 5.39 -2.38 6.72
CA ILE A 48 4.03 -2.44 7.26
C ILE A 48 3.54 -3.90 7.32
N GLY A 49 3.79 -4.68 6.27
CA GLY A 49 3.34 -6.07 6.20
C GLY A 49 3.99 -6.95 7.25
N ILE A 50 5.28 -6.77 7.55
CA ILE A 50 5.95 -7.46 8.67
C ILE A 50 5.30 -7.05 10.00
N PHE A 51 5.08 -5.75 10.22
CA PHE A 51 4.50 -5.24 11.47
C PHE A 51 3.09 -5.78 11.71
N ILE A 52 2.25 -5.77 10.68
CA ILE A 52 0.88 -6.31 10.71
C ILE A 52 0.88 -7.83 10.91
N CYS A 53 1.78 -8.57 10.27
CA CYS A 53 1.89 -10.01 10.45
C CYS A 53 2.31 -10.38 11.88
N VAL A 54 3.33 -9.72 12.44
CA VAL A 54 3.76 -9.94 13.82
C VAL A 54 2.65 -9.56 14.80
N GLY A 55 2.01 -8.41 14.61
CA GLY A 55 0.89 -7.96 15.43
C GLY A 55 -0.28 -8.94 15.39
N TYR A 56 -0.61 -9.48 14.21
CA TYR A 56 -1.66 -10.48 14.08
C TYR A 56 -1.32 -11.78 14.81
N ILE A 57 -0.08 -12.29 14.69
CA ILE A 57 0.36 -13.52 15.38
C ILE A 57 0.23 -13.36 16.90
N ILE A 58 0.70 -12.22 17.45
CA ILE A 58 0.64 -11.93 18.89
C ILE A 58 -0.82 -11.79 19.35
N TYR A 59 -1.63 -11.02 18.63
CA TYR A 59 -3.03 -10.77 18.99
C TYR A 59 -3.88 -12.04 18.96
N SER A 60 -3.66 -12.91 17.98
CA SER A 60 -4.45 -14.14 17.81
C SER A 60 -3.89 -15.35 18.56
N GLY A 61 -2.72 -15.22 19.20
CA GLY A 61 -2.06 -16.32 19.91
C GLY A 61 -1.75 -17.52 19.02
N LEU A 62 -1.62 -17.32 17.71
CA LEU A 62 -1.45 -18.39 16.73
C LEU A 62 0.00 -18.87 16.68
N SER A 63 0.19 -20.19 16.64
CA SER A 63 1.50 -20.77 16.31
C SER A 63 1.88 -20.46 14.86
N ILE A 64 3.18 -20.23 14.63
CA ILE A 64 3.71 -20.00 13.28
C ILE A 64 3.69 -21.32 12.51
N THR A 65 2.60 -21.53 11.77
CA THR A 65 2.42 -22.66 10.85
C THR A 65 2.90 -22.27 9.43
N PRO A 66 3.40 -23.21 8.60
CA PRO A 66 3.80 -22.91 7.22
C PRO A 66 2.74 -22.16 6.40
N THR A 67 1.47 -22.50 6.57
CA THR A 67 0.34 -21.82 5.91
C THR A 67 0.24 -20.33 6.27
N LEU A 68 0.57 -19.97 7.52
CA LEU A 68 0.55 -18.58 7.98
C LEU A 68 1.71 -17.77 7.36
N ILE A 69 2.88 -18.39 7.25
CA ILE A 69 4.06 -17.78 6.61
C ILE A 69 3.77 -17.47 5.13
N VAL A 70 3.25 -18.45 4.38
CA VAL A 70 2.89 -18.26 2.96
C VAL A 70 1.88 -17.14 2.80
N SER A 71 0.88 -17.09 3.69
CA SER A 71 -0.14 -16.04 3.65
C SER A 71 0.44 -14.66 4.00
N CYS A 72 1.41 -14.57 4.91
CA CYS A 72 2.10 -13.32 5.22
C CYS A 72 2.92 -12.79 4.04
N ILE A 73 3.62 -13.67 3.32
CA ILE A 73 4.32 -13.28 2.08
C ILE A 73 3.31 -12.80 1.03
N ALA A 74 2.19 -13.50 0.89
CA ALA A 74 1.12 -13.09 -0.02
C ALA A 74 0.52 -11.73 0.37
N LEU A 75 0.32 -11.45 1.67
CA LEU A 75 -0.16 -10.15 2.16
C LEU A 75 0.78 -8.99 1.80
N ILE A 76 2.11 -9.20 1.89
CA ILE A 76 3.10 -8.18 1.54
C ILE A 76 3.08 -7.89 0.04
N ILE A 77 3.09 -8.94 -0.80
CA ILE A 77 3.12 -8.80 -2.26
C ILE A 77 1.79 -8.23 -2.78
N LEU A 78 0.66 -8.78 -2.34
CA LEU A 78 -0.66 -8.31 -2.76
C LEU A 78 -0.99 -6.94 -2.17
N GLY A 79 -0.51 -6.63 -0.96
CA GLY A 79 -0.65 -5.31 -0.35
C GLY A 79 0.10 -4.24 -1.13
N TRP A 80 1.31 -4.55 -1.60
CA TRP A 80 2.07 -3.68 -2.50
C TRP A 80 1.37 -3.50 -3.85
N LEU A 81 0.97 -4.59 -4.50
CA LEU A 81 0.23 -4.56 -5.78
C LEU A 81 -1.08 -3.77 -5.67
N SER A 82 -1.84 -3.98 -4.58
CA SER A 82 -3.09 -3.26 -4.32
C SER A 82 -2.86 -1.76 -4.09
N ALA A 83 -1.81 -1.40 -3.34
CA ALA A 83 -1.42 0.00 -3.15
C ALA A 83 -0.97 0.65 -4.47
N MET A 84 -0.26 -0.08 -5.34
CA MET A 84 0.18 0.42 -6.64
C MET A 84 -1.00 0.64 -7.61
N VAL A 85 -1.89 -0.33 -7.75
CA VAL A 85 -3.09 -0.20 -8.62
C VAL A 85 -4.03 0.87 -8.07
N GLY A 86 -4.22 0.93 -6.75
CA GLY A 86 -5.01 1.98 -6.10
C GLY A 86 -4.41 3.36 -6.35
N TYR A 87 -3.10 3.50 -6.20
CA TYR A 87 -2.37 4.73 -6.48
C TYR A 87 -2.49 5.19 -7.94
N ASP A 88 -2.21 4.30 -8.89
CA ASP A 88 -2.24 4.64 -10.33
C ASP A 88 -3.63 5.12 -10.77
N LYS A 89 -4.69 4.49 -10.25
CA LYS A 89 -6.07 4.91 -10.52
C LYS A 89 -6.38 6.29 -9.94
N VAL A 90 -5.99 6.56 -8.69
CA VAL A 90 -6.20 7.87 -8.05
C VAL A 90 -5.46 8.98 -8.80
N VAL A 91 -4.21 8.75 -9.20
CA VAL A 91 -3.43 9.74 -9.97
C VAL A 91 -4.03 9.98 -11.35
N GLN A 92 -4.51 8.93 -12.03
CA GLN A 92 -5.21 9.06 -13.31
C GLN A 92 -6.49 9.88 -13.16
N THR A 93 -7.31 9.62 -12.13
CA THR A 93 -8.54 10.38 -11.88
C THR A 93 -8.25 11.84 -11.58
N ILE A 94 -7.26 12.15 -10.73
CA ILE A 94 -6.87 13.54 -10.45
C ILE A 94 -6.38 14.25 -11.72
N SER A 95 -5.60 13.55 -12.57
CA SER A 95 -5.12 14.10 -13.84
C SER A 95 -6.25 14.36 -14.83
N GLN A 96 -7.27 13.49 -14.87
CA GLN A 96 -8.47 13.69 -15.70
C GLN A 96 -9.31 14.87 -15.19
N VAL A 97 -9.51 15.01 -13.87
CA VAL A 97 -10.24 16.15 -13.29
C VAL A 97 -9.52 17.46 -13.59
N LYS A 98 -8.19 17.49 -13.45
CA LYS A 98 -7.39 18.69 -13.74
C LYS A 98 -7.35 19.02 -15.24
N GLY A 99 -7.20 18.01 -16.10
CA GLY A 99 -7.19 18.19 -17.55
C GLY A 99 -8.56 18.54 -18.15
N GLY A 100 -9.65 18.07 -17.53
CA GLY A 100 -11.02 18.45 -17.90
C GLY A 100 -11.36 19.91 -17.58
N ALA A 101 -10.69 20.51 -16.58
CA ALA A 101 -10.86 21.92 -16.22
C ALA A 101 -10.10 22.89 -17.15
N SER A 102 -9.21 22.40 -18.03
CA SER A 102 -8.44 23.25 -18.96
C SER A 102 -9.03 23.32 -20.38
N ASN A 103 -10.25 22.81 -20.59
CA ASN A 103 -10.89 22.77 -21.90
C ASN A 103 -12.22 23.55 -21.94
N ASP A 104 -12.41 24.49 -21.01
CA ASP A 104 -13.57 25.40 -20.93
C ASP A 104 -13.18 26.89 -21.05
N ASP A 105 -11.95 27.16 -21.52
CA ASP A 105 -11.47 28.49 -21.94
C ASP A 105 -11.01 28.41 -23.41
N ASN A 106 -11.97 28.30 -24.34
CA ASN A 106 -11.85 28.72 -25.75
C ASN A 106 -13.21 28.77 -26.45
#